data_AF-A0A6G6J7Y7-F1
#
_entry.id   AF-A0A6G6J7Y7-F1
#
_cell.length_a   1.000
_cell.length_b   1.000
_cell.length_c   1.000
_cell.angle_alpha   90.00
_cell.angle_beta   90.00
_cell.angle_gamma   90.00
#
_symmetry.space_group_name_H-M   'P 1'
#
loop_
_entity.id
_entity.type
_entity.pdbx_description
1 polymer ?
#
loop_
_entity_poly.entity_id
_entity_poly.type
_entity_poly.pdbx_seq_one_letter_code
_entity_poly.pdbx_strand_id
1 'polypeptide(L)'
;MSTSSVLDGLVESLRTHASLLIRSSEIEATGAPDPRDNFVRQELRRAAELVSGAAALGAIANPACLGILSRSLLEQLITVLWGIRSIENAESQSNAGTAQLAKAFKMNLEAGTAQVFDRSTGEEVTARYLEREQVKRSSPPSIQQKAKEADVADLYTVFYRFLSLETHGHSESPREKSEIVDLSVIHLQGIGGISRAIGQGCVWWLIHRHWPDNESLREVLGLNAKA
;
A
#
# COMPACT_ATOMS: atom_id res chain seq x y z
N MET A 1 18.76 14.53 23.22
CA MET A 1 17.64 13.56 23.36
C MET A 1 18.22 12.16 23.32
N SER A 2 17.80 11.26 24.21
CA SER A 2 18.21 9.84 24.12
C SER A 2 17.52 9.19 22.92
N THR A 3 18.11 8.18 22.31
CA THR A 3 17.54 7.45 21.16
C THR A 3 16.15 6.87 21.49
N SER A 4 15.93 6.46 22.75
CA SER A 4 14.61 6.06 23.26
C SER A 4 13.57 7.18 23.17
N SER A 5 13.92 8.41 23.54
CA SER A 5 12.99 9.56 23.48
C SER A 5 12.61 9.97 22.05
N VAL A 6 13.48 9.69 21.06
CA VAL A 6 13.19 9.93 19.64
C VAL A 6 12.20 8.88 19.12
N LEU A 7 12.41 7.61 19.46
CA LEU A 7 11.54 6.51 19.07
C LEU A 7 10.11 6.73 19.58
N ASP A 8 9.96 7.07 20.87
CA ASP A 8 8.65 7.34 21.49
C ASP A 8 7.92 8.50 20.80
N GLY A 9 8.65 9.57 20.46
CA GLY A 9 8.11 10.70 19.72
C GLY A 9 7.63 10.33 18.30
N LEU A 10 8.36 9.48 17.59
CA LEU A 10 7.97 9.00 16.26
C LEU A 10 6.75 8.08 16.33
N VAL A 11 6.69 7.18 17.32
CA VAL A 11 5.53 6.31 17.55
C VAL A 11 4.27 7.14 17.76
N GLU A 12 4.34 8.16 18.62
CA GLU A 12 3.17 9.02 18.89
C GLU A 12 2.80 9.88 17.67
N SER A 13 3.80 10.35 16.91
CA SER A 13 3.56 11.04 15.65
C SER A 13 2.83 10.15 14.64
N LEU A 14 3.17 8.86 14.53
CA LEU A 14 2.49 7.94 13.63
C LEU A 14 1.05 7.64 14.07
N ARG A 15 0.79 7.49 15.38
CA ARG A 15 -0.58 7.33 15.90
C ARG A 15 -1.48 8.53 15.56
N THR A 16 -0.92 9.73 15.73
CA THR A 16 -1.59 10.97 15.33
C THR A 16 -1.87 10.97 13.83
N HIS A 17 -0.87 10.59 13.02
CA HIS A 17 -1.01 10.56 11.56
C HIS A 17 -2.03 9.53 11.07
N ALA A 18 -2.07 8.34 11.67
CA ALA A 18 -3.10 7.35 11.38
C ALA A 18 -4.52 7.90 11.62
N SER A 19 -4.71 8.62 12.74
CA SER A 19 -5.98 9.29 13.04
C SER A 19 -6.34 10.37 11.99
N LEU A 20 -5.35 11.12 11.51
CA LEU A 20 -5.54 12.11 10.44
C LEU A 20 -5.93 11.45 9.11
N LEU A 21 -5.36 10.28 8.77
CA LEU A 21 -5.72 9.53 7.56
C LEU A 21 -7.18 9.04 7.63
N ILE A 22 -7.63 8.54 8.79
CA ILE A 22 -9.04 8.17 8.99
C ILE A 22 -9.96 9.37 8.77
N ARG A 23 -9.69 10.50 9.44
CA ARG A 23 -10.47 11.74 9.25
C ARG A 23 -10.45 12.21 7.80
N SER A 24 -9.31 12.10 7.13
CA SER A 24 -9.19 12.45 5.71
C SER A 24 -10.08 11.58 4.83
N SER A 25 -10.31 10.31 5.21
CA SER A 25 -11.21 9.41 4.49
C SER A 25 -12.69 9.80 4.60
N GLU A 26 -13.02 10.74 5.47
CA GLU A 26 -14.38 11.23 5.72
C GLU A 26 -14.65 12.58 5.05
N ILE A 27 -13.63 13.25 4.48
CA ILE A 27 -13.77 14.53 3.78
C ILE A 27 -14.78 14.40 2.65
N GLU A 28 -15.78 15.27 2.58
CA GLU A 28 -16.72 15.30 1.45
C GLU A 28 -15.99 15.72 0.16
N ALA A 29 -16.18 14.94 -0.90
CA ALA A 29 -15.51 15.20 -2.17
C ALA A 29 -16.22 16.35 -2.90
N THR A 30 -15.46 17.26 -3.50
CA THR A 30 -16.02 18.42 -4.21
C THR A 30 -16.61 18.01 -5.55
N GLY A 31 -17.76 18.54 -5.95
CA GLY A 31 -18.34 18.29 -7.28
C GLY A 31 -19.16 17.00 -7.38
N ALA A 32 -19.36 16.51 -8.61
CA ALA A 32 -20.20 15.34 -8.87
C ALA A 32 -19.56 14.04 -8.31
N PRO A 33 -20.38 13.03 -7.94
CA PRO A 33 -19.86 11.74 -7.49
C PRO A 33 -18.93 11.09 -8.52
N ASP A 34 -17.77 10.60 -8.08
CA ASP A 34 -16.78 9.93 -8.92
C ASP A 34 -16.38 8.58 -8.28
N PRO A 35 -16.31 7.45 -9.02
CA PRO A 35 -15.89 6.15 -8.49
C PRO A 35 -14.53 6.17 -7.78
N ARG A 36 -13.62 7.08 -8.18
CA ARG A 36 -12.31 7.26 -7.54
C ARG A 36 -12.42 7.75 -6.11
N ASP A 37 -13.54 8.33 -5.69
CA ASP A 37 -13.76 8.79 -4.31
C ASP A 37 -13.77 7.63 -3.35
N ASN A 38 -14.49 6.56 -3.68
CA ASN A 38 -14.52 5.37 -2.84
C ASN A 38 -13.15 4.69 -2.79
N PHE A 39 -12.47 4.65 -3.94
CA PHE A 39 -11.11 4.13 -4.02
C PHE A 39 -10.15 4.89 -3.08
N VAL A 40 -10.05 6.23 -3.18
CA VAL A 40 -9.12 6.99 -2.32
C VAL A 40 -9.48 6.91 -0.85
N ARG A 41 -10.77 6.85 -0.50
CA ARG A 41 -11.22 6.66 0.90
C ARG A 41 -10.80 5.31 1.45
N GLN A 42 -10.93 4.25 0.65
CA GLN A 42 -10.46 2.92 1.02
C GLN A 42 -8.95 2.90 1.22
N GLU A 43 -8.19 3.54 0.32
CA GLU A 43 -6.73 3.63 0.43
C GLU A 43 -6.31 4.44 1.67
N LEU A 44 -6.97 5.55 2.00
CA LEU A 44 -6.71 6.30 3.23
C LEU A 44 -6.92 5.46 4.49
N ARG A 45 -8.00 4.69 4.55
CA ARG A 45 -8.29 3.81 5.69
C ARG A 45 -7.26 2.69 5.82
N ARG A 46 -6.92 2.04 4.71
CA ARG A 46 -5.89 1.01 4.67
C ARG A 46 -4.53 1.57 5.10
N ALA A 47 -4.17 2.77 4.63
CA ALA A 47 -2.92 3.41 5.04
C ALA A 47 -2.91 3.71 6.55
N ALA A 48 -4.05 4.14 7.11
CA ALA A 48 -4.17 4.37 8.56
C ALA A 48 -3.97 3.08 9.38
N GLU A 49 -4.49 1.93 8.92
CA GLU A 49 -4.27 0.63 9.55
C GLU A 49 -2.78 0.25 9.53
N LEU A 50 -2.11 0.37 8.38
CA LEU A 50 -0.68 0.06 8.24
C LEU A 50 0.19 0.99 9.10
N VAL A 51 -0.12 2.28 9.14
CA VAL A 51 0.59 3.25 9.99
C VAL A 51 0.36 2.97 11.48
N SER A 52 -0.85 2.57 11.88
CA SER A 52 -1.14 2.15 13.25
C SER A 52 -0.34 0.90 13.65
N GLY A 53 -0.26 -0.08 12.74
CA GLY A 53 0.58 -1.27 12.91
C GLY A 53 2.07 -0.92 13.03
N ALA A 54 2.55 0.03 12.22
CA ALA A 54 3.92 0.53 12.31
C ALA A 54 4.19 1.21 13.66
N ALA A 55 3.26 2.00 14.20
CA ALA A 55 3.41 2.60 15.52
C ALA A 55 3.52 1.53 16.62
N ALA A 56 2.71 0.47 16.56
CA ALA A 56 2.77 -0.65 17.51
C ALA A 56 4.12 -1.41 17.43
N LEU A 57 4.62 -1.66 16.22
CA LEU A 57 5.92 -2.30 16.01
C LEU A 57 7.11 -1.40 16.39
N GLY A 58 6.95 -0.08 16.21
CA GLY A 58 7.92 0.92 16.65
C GLY A 58 8.09 0.95 18.16
N ALA A 59 6.99 0.80 18.92
CA ALA A 59 7.02 0.77 20.39
C ALA A 59 7.84 -0.40 20.96
N ILE A 60 8.03 -1.47 20.18
CA ILE A 60 8.86 -2.63 20.56
C ILE A 60 10.17 -2.70 19.76
N ALA A 61 10.49 -1.66 18.98
CA ALA A 61 11.68 -1.57 18.11
C ALA A 61 11.88 -2.82 17.23
N ASN A 62 10.90 -3.14 16.38
CA ASN A 62 10.98 -4.25 15.43
C ASN A 62 11.28 -3.76 13.99
N PRO A 63 12.56 -3.54 13.63
CA PRO A 63 12.93 -2.93 12.36
C PRO A 63 12.54 -3.79 11.15
N ALA A 64 12.66 -5.11 11.23
CA ALA A 64 12.33 -6.00 10.12
C ALA A 64 10.86 -5.89 9.70
N CYS A 65 9.94 -5.90 10.66
CA CYS A 65 8.51 -5.73 10.37
C CYS A 65 8.20 -4.29 9.91
N LEU A 66 8.88 -3.28 10.46
CA LEU A 66 8.75 -1.89 10.00
C LEU A 66 9.20 -1.73 8.54
N GLY A 67 10.28 -2.39 8.14
CA GLY A 67 10.75 -2.47 6.76
C GLY A 67 9.70 -2.99 5.78
N ILE A 68 9.06 -4.11 6.13
CA ILE A 68 7.97 -4.72 5.35
C ILE A 68 6.77 -3.76 5.23
N LEU A 69 6.39 -3.10 6.31
CA LEU A 69 5.30 -2.12 6.30
C LEU A 69 5.65 -0.88 5.46
N SER A 70 6.90 -0.40 5.54
CA SER A 70 7.40 0.70 4.72
C SER A 70 7.27 0.40 3.23
N ARG A 71 7.69 -0.81 2.80
CA ARG A 71 7.49 -1.27 1.41
C ARG A 71 6.01 -1.31 1.04
N SER A 72 5.18 -1.88 1.90
CA SER A 72 3.74 -2.03 1.65
C SER A 72 3.05 -0.68 1.48
N LEU A 73 3.44 0.32 2.27
CA LEU A 73 2.97 1.70 2.14
C LEU A 73 3.49 2.37 0.87
N LEU A 74 4.75 2.13 0.46
CA LEU A 74 5.28 2.66 -0.79
C LEU A 74 4.53 2.11 -2.02
N GLU A 75 4.27 0.80 -2.04
CA GLU A 75 3.45 0.17 -3.08
C GLU A 75 2.03 0.76 -3.12
N GLN A 76 1.49 1.07 -1.94
CA GLN A 76 0.21 1.72 -1.81
C GLN A 76 0.23 3.16 -2.33
N LEU A 77 1.26 3.95 -2.02
CA LEU A 77 1.43 5.29 -2.57
C LEU A 77 1.44 5.26 -4.10
N ILE A 78 2.25 4.38 -4.71
CA ILE A 78 2.29 4.21 -6.17
C ILE A 78 0.91 3.82 -6.71
N THR A 79 0.21 2.93 -6.01
CA THR A 79 -1.13 2.47 -6.40
C THR A 79 -2.18 3.59 -6.31
N VAL A 80 -2.13 4.44 -5.28
CA VAL A 80 -2.99 5.63 -5.15
C VAL A 80 -2.73 6.58 -6.31
N LEU A 81 -1.47 6.94 -6.53
CA LEU A 81 -1.07 7.89 -7.58
C LEU A 81 -1.42 7.42 -8.98
N TRP A 82 -1.45 6.11 -9.21
CA TRP A 82 -1.91 5.48 -10.44
C TRP A 82 -3.43 5.40 -10.53
N GLY A 83 -4.10 4.99 -9.45
CA GLY A 83 -5.55 4.77 -9.40
C GLY A 83 -6.34 6.07 -9.57
N ILE A 84 -5.86 7.20 -9.06
CA ILE A 84 -6.54 8.49 -9.22
C ILE A 84 -6.52 9.03 -10.66
N ARG A 85 -5.63 8.52 -11.53
CA ARG A 85 -5.47 9.01 -12.91
C ARG A 85 -6.66 8.69 -13.80
N SER A 86 -7.36 7.58 -13.56
CA SER A 86 -8.53 7.20 -14.35
C SER A 86 -9.49 6.33 -13.55
N ILE A 87 -10.75 6.30 -13.98
CA ILE A 87 -11.77 5.44 -13.37
C ILE A 87 -11.40 3.97 -13.58
N GLU A 88 -10.90 3.63 -14.76
CA GLU A 88 -10.48 2.27 -15.11
C GLU A 88 -9.37 1.75 -14.19
N ASN A 89 -8.41 2.61 -13.82
CA ASN A 89 -7.33 2.26 -12.90
C ASN A 89 -7.86 2.00 -11.48
N ALA A 90 -8.71 2.90 -10.97
CA ALA A 90 -9.33 2.75 -9.65
C ALA A 90 -10.22 1.50 -9.55
N GLU A 91 -11.00 1.21 -10.59
CA GLU A 91 -11.82 0.00 -10.66
C GLU A 91 -10.96 -1.26 -10.78
N SER A 92 -9.90 -1.23 -11.60
CA SER A 92 -8.95 -2.33 -11.73
C SER A 92 -8.31 -2.67 -10.37
N GLN A 93 -7.91 -1.65 -9.60
CA GLN A 93 -7.34 -1.86 -8.27
C GLN A 93 -8.37 -2.35 -7.26
N SER A 94 -9.55 -1.73 -7.21
CA SER A 94 -10.62 -2.11 -6.28
C SER A 94 -11.05 -3.57 -6.45
N ASN A 95 -10.98 -4.07 -7.69
CA ASN A 95 -11.31 -5.46 -8.03
C ASN A 95 -10.12 -6.44 -7.94
N ALA A 96 -8.89 -5.94 -7.77
CA ALA A 96 -7.68 -6.76 -7.82
C ALA A 96 -7.67 -7.86 -6.75
N GLY A 97 -8.14 -7.57 -5.54
CA GLY A 97 -8.21 -8.55 -4.44
C GLY A 97 -9.08 -9.75 -4.82
N THR A 98 -10.34 -9.50 -5.21
CA THR A 98 -11.28 -10.53 -5.66
C THR A 98 -10.73 -11.31 -6.86
N ALA A 99 -10.08 -10.62 -7.81
CA ALA A 99 -9.46 -11.28 -8.96
C ALA A 99 -8.30 -12.21 -8.56
N GLN A 100 -7.46 -11.83 -7.59
CA GLN A 100 -6.39 -12.69 -7.08
C GLN A 100 -6.94 -13.89 -6.31
N LEU A 101 -7.98 -13.71 -5.49
CA LEU A 101 -8.64 -14.84 -4.82
C LEU A 101 -9.25 -15.82 -5.84
N ALA A 102 -9.96 -15.31 -6.85
CA ALA A 102 -10.53 -16.13 -7.91
C ALA A 102 -9.45 -16.90 -8.67
N LYS A 103 -8.32 -16.24 -8.98
CA LYS A 103 -7.15 -16.88 -9.61
C LYS A 103 -6.57 -17.98 -8.74
N ALA A 104 -6.33 -17.73 -7.44
CA ALA A 104 -5.80 -18.72 -6.53
C ALA A 104 -6.75 -19.92 -6.37
N PHE A 105 -8.05 -19.67 -6.27
CA PHE A 105 -9.06 -20.72 -6.20
C PHE A 105 -9.04 -21.57 -7.48
N LYS A 106 -9.03 -20.94 -8.65
CA LYS A 106 -8.91 -21.63 -9.94
C LYS A 106 -7.66 -22.49 -10.04
N MET A 107 -6.50 -21.99 -9.62
CA MET A 107 -5.25 -22.76 -9.61
C MET A 107 -5.36 -24.00 -8.71
N ASN A 108 -6.04 -23.91 -7.58
CA ASN A 108 -6.27 -25.07 -6.71
C ASN A 108 -7.25 -26.08 -7.31
N LEU A 109 -8.30 -25.61 -8.00
CA LEU A 109 -9.21 -26.48 -8.74
C LEU A 109 -8.48 -27.21 -9.89
N GLU A 110 -7.65 -26.51 -10.66
CA GLU A 110 -6.84 -27.09 -11.74
C GLU A 110 -5.79 -28.08 -11.21
N ALA A 111 -5.22 -27.84 -10.03
CA ALA A 111 -4.28 -28.74 -9.36
C ALA A 111 -4.96 -29.92 -8.64
N GLY A 112 -6.30 -29.96 -8.58
CA GLY A 112 -7.04 -30.98 -7.84
C GLY A 112 -6.92 -30.88 -6.31
N THR A 113 -6.43 -29.75 -5.78
CA THR A 113 -6.30 -29.49 -4.34
C THR A 113 -7.57 -28.86 -3.75
N ALA A 114 -8.51 -28.46 -4.61
CA ALA A 114 -9.85 -28.01 -4.24
C ALA A 114 -10.89 -28.63 -5.19
N GLN A 115 -12.15 -28.71 -4.74
CA GLN A 115 -13.28 -29.20 -5.52
C GLN A 115 -14.50 -28.29 -5.34
N VAL A 116 -15.32 -28.18 -6.38
CA VAL A 116 -16.62 -27.50 -6.36
C VAL A 116 -17.71 -28.55 -6.38
N PHE A 117 -18.68 -28.42 -5.48
CA PHE A 117 -19.86 -29.28 -5.43
C PHE A 117 -21.12 -28.47 -5.71
N ASP A 118 -22.05 -29.06 -6.46
CA ASP A 118 -23.39 -28.50 -6.62
C ASP A 118 -24.11 -28.55 -5.27
N ARG A 119 -24.61 -27.41 -4.81
CA ARG A 119 -25.23 -27.30 -3.48
C ARG A 119 -26.55 -28.08 -3.36
N SER A 120 -27.26 -28.28 -4.47
CA SER A 120 -28.57 -28.93 -4.52
C SER A 120 -28.46 -30.44 -4.69
N THR A 121 -27.50 -30.91 -5.50
CA THR A 121 -27.33 -32.35 -5.78
C THR A 121 -26.19 -32.98 -4.97
N GLY A 122 -25.25 -32.18 -4.46
CA GLY A 122 -24.04 -32.66 -3.80
C GLY A 122 -23.00 -33.23 -4.77
N GLU A 123 -23.23 -33.16 -6.08
CA GLU A 123 -22.32 -33.71 -7.09
C GLU A 123 -21.08 -32.84 -7.28
N GLU A 124 -19.95 -33.47 -7.55
CA GLU A 124 -18.70 -32.80 -7.89
C GLU A 124 -18.80 -32.22 -9.32
N VAL A 125 -18.61 -30.91 -9.47
CA VAL A 125 -18.84 -30.16 -10.72
C VAL A 125 -17.66 -29.27 -11.13
N THR A 126 -16.45 -29.54 -10.62
CA THR A 126 -15.25 -28.72 -10.84
C THR A 126 -14.90 -28.59 -12.32
N ALA A 127 -14.97 -29.67 -13.09
CA ALA A 127 -14.66 -29.64 -14.52
C ALA A 127 -15.58 -28.67 -15.28
N ARG A 128 -16.89 -28.75 -15.03
CA ARG A 128 -17.90 -27.86 -15.63
C ARG A 128 -17.74 -26.41 -15.19
N TYR A 129 -17.32 -26.19 -13.94
CA TYR A 129 -17.03 -24.85 -13.43
C TYR A 129 -15.80 -24.23 -14.13
N LEU A 130 -14.71 -24.99 -14.26
CA LEU A 130 -13.46 -24.53 -14.87
C LEU A 130 -13.62 -24.16 -16.35
N GLU A 131 -14.44 -24.90 -17.10
CA GLU A 131 -14.74 -24.61 -18.50
C GLU A 131 -15.40 -23.23 -18.68
N ARG A 132 -16.28 -22.83 -17.76
CA ARG A 132 -16.98 -21.53 -17.81
C ARG A 132 -16.07 -20.34 -17.45
N GLU A 133 -15.12 -20.54 -16.55
CA GLU A 133 -14.25 -19.50 -16.00
C GLU A 133 -12.96 -19.24 -16.82
N GLN A 134 -12.83 -19.77 -18.05
CA GLN A 134 -11.63 -19.54 -18.87
C GLN A 134 -11.49 -18.10 -19.42
N VAL A 135 -12.54 -17.27 -19.39
CA VAL A 135 -12.65 -16.10 -20.28
C VAL A 135 -12.09 -14.77 -19.73
N LYS A 136 -11.66 -14.66 -18.46
CA LYS A 136 -11.18 -13.38 -17.91
C LYS A 136 -9.69 -13.41 -17.53
N ARG A 137 -8.84 -12.89 -18.41
CA ARG A 137 -7.43 -12.60 -18.13
C ARG A 137 -7.13 -11.11 -18.35
N SER A 138 -7.25 -10.30 -17.31
CA SER A 138 -6.38 -9.15 -17.17
C SER A 138 -5.79 -9.20 -15.75
N SER A 139 -4.50 -9.50 -15.67
CA SER A 139 -3.80 -9.34 -14.40
C SER A 139 -3.59 -7.84 -14.19
N PRO A 140 -3.73 -7.32 -12.96
CA PRO A 140 -3.43 -5.92 -12.70
C PRO A 140 -1.97 -5.62 -13.07
N PRO A 141 -1.66 -4.39 -13.51
CA PRO A 141 -0.30 -4.00 -13.85
C PRO A 141 0.63 -4.12 -12.64
N SER A 142 1.92 -4.37 -12.92
CA SER A 142 2.95 -4.44 -11.88
C SER A 142 3.14 -3.09 -11.20
N ILE A 143 3.70 -3.06 -9.98
CA ILE A 143 4.01 -1.80 -9.27
C ILE A 143 4.93 -0.90 -10.10
N GLN A 144 5.92 -1.47 -10.80
CA GLN A 144 6.79 -0.70 -11.70
C GLN A 144 6.03 -0.06 -12.85
N GLN A 145 5.08 -0.80 -13.44
CA GLN A 145 4.23 -0.28 -14.52
C GLN A 145 3.32 0.83 -14.02
N LYS A 146 2.67 0.65 -12.86
CA LYS A 146 1.88 1.68 -12.19
C LYS A 146 2.69 2.96 -11.93
N ALA A 147 3.93 2.82 -11.44
CA ALA A 147 4.82 3.95 -11.20
C ALA A 147 5.18 4.70 -12.49
N LYS A 148 5.40 3.97 -13.58
CA LYS A 148 5.65 4.58 -14.90
C LYS A 148 4.43 5.32 -15.43
N GLU A 149 3.25 4.71 -15.34
CA GLU A 149 1.98 5.31 -15.80
C GLU A 149 1.53 6.49 -14.94
N ALA A 150 1.98 6.57 -13.69
CA ALA A 150 1.73 7.68 -12.78
C ALA A 150 2.83 8.77 -12.78
N ASP A 151 3.81 8.69 -13.67
CA ASP A 151 4.96 9.61 -13.78
C ASP A 151 5.83 9.72 -12.51
N VAL A 152 5.96 8.62 -11.76
CA VAL A 152 6.72 8.52 -10.49
C VAL A 152 7.68 7.31 -10.47
N ALA A 153 8.24 6.97 -11.63
CA ALA A 153 9.16 5.84 -11.78
C ALA A 153 10.44 5.98 -10.93
N ASP A 154 10.82 7.20 -10.56
CA ASP A 154 11.93 7.49 -9.67
C ASP A 154 11.64 7.02 -8.23
N LEU A 155 10.41 7.18 -7.72
CA LEU A 155 10.01 6.65 -6.41
C LEU A 155 10.19 5.12 -6.33
N TYR A 156 9.80 4.41 -7.39
CA TYR A 156 10.07 2.99 -7.51
C TYR A 156 11.58 2.70 -7.52
N THR A 157 12.35 3.43 -8.32
CA THR A 157 13.78 3.15 -8.47
C THR A 157 14.57 3.42 -7.19
N VAL A 158 14.27 4.52 -6.49
CA VAL A 158 15.03 5.02 -5.34
C VAL A 158 14.69 4.28 -4.04
N PHE A 159 13.42 3.90 -3.83
CA PHE A 159 13.02 3.33 -2.52
C PHE A 159 12.67 1.84 -2.60
N TYR A 160 11.90 1.44 -3.63
CA TYR A 160 11.33 0.11 -3.67
C TYR A 160 12.39 -0.99 -3.70
N ARG A 161 13.50 -0.77 -4.41
CA ARG A 161 14.59 -1.75 -4.51
C ARG A 161 15.26 -2.02 -3.17
N PHE A 162 15.51 -0.98 -2.37
CA PHE A 162 16.13 -1.14 -1.05
C PHE A 162 15.17 -1.78 -0.06
N LEU A 163 13.92 -1.30 0.01
CA LEU A 163 12.89 -1.88 0.89
C LEU A 163 12.54 -3.33 0.52
N SER A 164 12.78 -3.73 -0.75
CA SER A 164 12.58 -5.11 -1.18
C SER A 164 13.59 -6.09 -0.58
N LEU A 165 14.79 -5.64 -0.20
CA LEU A 165 15.82 -6.51 0.39
C LEU A 165 15.34 -7.11 1.72
N GLU A 166 14.71 -6.29 2.57
CA GLU A 166 14.18 -6.72 3.86
C GLU A 166 13.00 -7.68 3.71
N THR A 167 12.10 -7.37 2.77
CA THR A 167 10.89 -8.19 2.54
C THR A 167 11.22 -9.59 1.99
N HIS A 168 12.32 -9.72 1.25
CA HIS A 168 12.77 -11.00 0.70
C HIS A 168 13.80 -11.73 1.59
N GLY A 169 14.11 -11.20 2.78
CA GLY A 169 15.06 -11.82 3.71
C GLY A 169 16.51 -11.75 3.25
N HIS A 170 16.86 -10.77 2.41
CA HIS A 170 18.22 -10.54 1.92
C HIS A 170 19.00 -9.52 2.76
N SER A 171 18.35 -8.89 3.75
CA SER A 171 19.01 -8.04 4.75
C SER A 171 19.54 -8.87 5.90
N GLU A 172 20.77 -8.59 6.35
CA GLU A 172 21.26 -9.13 7.62
C GLU A 172 20.46 -8.56 8.80
N SER A 173 20.15 -9.41 9.78
CA SER A 173 19.50 -8.95 11.02
C SER A 173 20.49 -8.12 11.86
N PRO A 174 20.08 -6.94 12.37
CA PRO A 174 20.92 -6.16 13.28
C PRO A 174 21.24 -6.97 14.54
N ARG A 175 22.47 -6.83 15.03
CA ARG A 175 22.97 -7.61 16.18
C ARG A 175 23.03 -6.78 17.45
N GLU A 176 23.24 -5.47 17.30
CA GLU A 176 23.35 -4.56 18.44
C GLU A 176 22.05 -3.83 18.72
N LYS A 177 21.79 -3.53 20.01
CA LYS A 177 20.60 -2.78 20.43
C LYS A 177 20.56 -1.37 19.83
N SER A 178 21.71 -0.73 19.65
CA SER A 178 21.87 0.54 18.94
C SER A 178 21.38 0.44 17.50
N GLU A 179 21.87 -0.53 16.74
CA GLU A 179 21.48 -0.77 15.35
C GLU A 179 19.98 -1.03 15.20
N ILE A 180 19.40 -1.83 16.11
CA ILE A 180 17.95 -2.12 16.13
C ILE A 180 17.14 -0.82 16.26
N VAL A 181 17.54 0.05 17.18
CA VAL A 181 16.86 1.33 17.42
C VAL A 181 17.05 2.27 16.24
N ASP A 182 18.26 2.40 15.71
CA ASP A 182 18.57 3.30 14.60
C ASP A 182 17.81 2.90 13.33
N LEU A 183 17.77 1.61 13.00
CA LEU A 183 16.96 1.10 11.88
C LEU A 183 15.46 1.33 12.12
N SER A 184 14.98 1.11 13.35
CA SER A 184 13.57 1.38 13.68
C SER A 184 13.23 2.86 13.47
N VAL A 185 14.11 3.78 13.86
CA VAL A 185 13.95 5.23 13.65
C VAL A 185 13.87 5.54 12.14
N ILE A 186 14.79 5.00 11.34
CA ILE A 186 14.82 5.19 9.89
C ILE A 186 13.50 4.73 9.25
N HIS A 187 13.03 3.53 9.59
CA HIS A 187 11.76 3.03 9.03
C HIS A 187 10.55 3.84 9.48
N LEU A 188 10.47 4.25 10.76
CA LEU A 188 9.36 5.06 11.25
C LEU A 188 9.31 6.44 10.56
N GLN A 189 10.47 7.06 10.31
CA GLN A 189 10.55 8.30 9.55
C GLN A 189 10.09 8.10 8.10
N GLY A 190 10.57 7.04 7.44
CA GLY A 190 10.15 6.69 6.07
C GLY A 190 8.65 6.43 5.96
N ILE A 191 8.09 5.65 6.90
CA ILE A 191 6.64 5.41 7.01
C ILE A 191 5.87 6.71 7.20
N GLY A 192 6.36 7.60 8.06
CA GLY A 192 5.78 8.94 8.25
C GLY A 192 5.76 9.76 6.95
N GLY A 193 6.87 9.78 6.21
CA GLY A 193 6.95 10.47 4.91
C GLY A 193 6.00 9.90 3.87
N ILE A 194 6.03 8.57 3.67
CA ILE A 194 5.18 7.89 2.68
C ILE A 194 3.70 8.08 3.01
N SER A 195 3.32 7.93 4.28
CA SER A 195 1.93 8.08 4.70
C SER A 195 1.41 9.52 4.58
N ARG A 196 2.28 10.53 4.72
CA ARG A 196 1.93 11.92 4.39
C ARG A 196 1.68 12.11 2.91
N ALA A 197 2.54 11.55 2.05
CA ALA A 197 2.35 11.59 0.59
C ALA A 197 1.06 10.88 0.15
N ILE A 198 0.70 9.75 0.77
CA ILE A 198 -0.60 9.09 0.53
C ILE A 198 -1.75 10.04 0.90
N GLY A 199 -1.69 10.62 2.11
CA GLY A 199 -2.67 11.57 2.60
C GLY A 199 -2.86 12.74 1.63
N GLN A 200 -1.76 13.36 1.21
CA GLN A 200 -1.76 14.47 0.26
C GLN A 200 -2.40 14.06 -1.07
N GLY A 201 -1.98 12.94 -1.68
CA GLY A 201 -2.52 12.48 -2.96
C GLY A 201 -4.03 12.26 -2.92
N CYS A 202 -4.52 11.58 -1.88
CA CYS A 202 -5.95 11.31 -1.71
C CYS A 202 -6.75 12.58 -1.39
N VAL A 203 -6.26 13.45 -0.50
CA VAL A 203 -6.96 14.68 -0.13
C VAL A 203 -7.01 15.66 -1.31
N TRP A 204 -5.93 15.76 -2.09
CA TRP A 204 -5.89 16.59 -3.28
C TRP A 204 -6.96 16.14 -4.29
N TRP A 205 -7.13 14.83 -4.45
CA TRP A 205 -8.21 14.28 -5.28
C TRP A 205 -9.59 14.68 -4.75
N LEU A 206 -9.86 14.43 -3.46
CA LEU A 206 -11.17 14.68 -2.85
C LEU A 206 -11.56 16.17 -2.92
N ILE A 207 -10.63 17.08 -2.64
CA ILE A 207 -10.92 18.52 -2.54
C ILE A 207 -10.86 19.21 -3.90
N HIS A 208 -9.88 18.88 -4.75
CA HIS A 208 -9.62 19.66 -5.97
C HIS A 208 -9.85 18.89 -7.27
N ARG A 209 -10.18 17.59 -7.22
CA ARG A 209 -10.27 16.73 -8.43
C ARG A 209 -8.97 16.72 -9.23
N HIS A 210 -7.86 16.83 -8.51
CA HIS A 210 -6.51 16.90 -9.08
C HIS A 210 -5.58 15.98 -8.28
N TRP A 211 -4.46 15.62 -8.88
CA TRP A 211 -3.37 14.86 -8.25
C TRP A 211 -2.09 15.69 -8.15
N PRO A 212 -1.20 15.41 -7.19
CA PRO A 212 0.10 16.07 -7.11
C PRO A 212 0.98 15.76 -8.32
N ASP A 213 1.83 16.71 -8.70
CA ASP A 213 2.97 16.44 -9.58
C ASP A 213 4.11 15.75 -8.82
N ASN A 214 5.09 15.23 -9.57
CA ASN A 214 6.22 14.50 -8.98
C ASN A 214 7.10 15.43 -8.11
N GLU A 215 7.25 16.70 -8.47
CA GLU A 215 8.07 17.64 -7.69
C GLU A 215 7.47 17.90 -6.30
N SER A 216 6.16 18.12 -6.23
CA SER A 216 5.40 18.28 -4.98
C SER A 216 5.45 17.02 -4.12
N LEU A 217 5.37 15.83 -4.73
CA LEU A 217 5.52 14.56 -4.02
C LEU A 217 6.92 14.40 -3.43
N ARG A 218 7.95 14.73 -4.22
CA ARG A 218 9.35 14.67 -3.79
C ARG A 218 9.62 15.64 -2.65
N GLU A 219 8.99 16.81 -2.65
CA GLU A 219 9.08 17.77 -1.55
C GLU A 219 8.52 17.17 -0.25
N VAL A 220 7.32 16.57 -0.30
CA VAL A 220 6.70 15.93 0.88
C VAL A 220 7.50 14.72 1.38
N LEU A 221 8.17 14.02 0.48
CA LEU A 221 9.09 12.93 0.83
C LEU A 221 10.47 13.42 1.30
N GLY A 222 10.74 14.73 1.30
CA GLY A 222 12.02 15.31 1.72
C GLY A 222 13.16 15.13 0.72
N LEU A 223 12.85 14.82 -0.55
CA LEU A 223 13.84 14.50 -1.59
C LEU A 223 14.35 15.72 -2.37
N ASN A 224 13.75 16.88 -2.14
CA ASN A 224 14.15 18.14 -2.78
C ASN A 224 15.08 18.99 -1.89
N ALA A 225 15.36 18.55 -0.65
CA ALA A 225 16.35 19.21 0.19
C ALA A 225 17.74 19.08 -0.46
N LYS A 226 18.37 20.21 -0.78
CA LYS A 226 19.78 20.22 -1.19
C LYS A 226 20.61 19.72 0.00
N ALA A 227 21.40 18.67 -0.25
CA ALA A 227 22.45 18.22 0.67
C ALA A 227 23.51 19.32 0.87
#